data_AF-A0A383AXQ0-F1
#
_entry.id   AF-A0A383AXQ0-F1
#
_cell.length_a   1.000
_cell.length_b   1.000
_cell.length_c   1.000
_cell.angle_alpha   90.00
_cell.angle_beta   90.00
_cell.angle_gamma   90.00
#
_symmetry.space_group_name_H-M   'P 1'
#
loop_
_entity.id
_entity.type
_entity.pdbx_description
1 polymer ?
#
loop_
_entity_poly.entity_id
_entity_poly.type
_entity_poly.pdbx_seq_one_letter_code
_entity_poly.pdbx_strand_id
1 'polypeptide(L)'
;MGWIYRNCLRSLLFLQESEAAHNRVLKGLSLASKVPMLPMLSDGLYGAPNLPVEIAGLRFPNPVGLAAGMDKSAVAVPMWERLGF
;
A
#
# COMPACT_ATOMS: atom_id res chain seq x y z
N MET A 1 -0.34 -13.35 -1.25
CA MET A 1 0.86 -12.76 -1.90
C MET A 1 1.02 -13.29 -3.33
N GLY A 2 1.17 -12.39 -4.30
CA GLY A 2 1.17 -12.73 -5.74
C GLY A 2 2.47 -13.38 -6.23
N TRP A 3 2.39 -14.13 -7.34
CA TRP A 3 3.54 -14.81 -7.97
C TRP A 3 4.63 -13.83 -8.41
N ILE A 4 4.24 -12.69 -9.01
CA ILE A 4 5.16 -11.62 -9.47
C ILE A 4 5.97 -11.04 -8.32
N TYR A 5 5.32 -10.81 -7.17
CA TYR A 5 6.01 -10.30 -5.99
C TYR A 5 7.09 -11.26 -5.52
N ARG A 6 6.74 -12.55 -5.36
CA ARG A 6 7.66 -13.56 -4.81
C ARG A 6 8.86 -13.85 -5.69
N ASN A 7 8.65 -13.92 -7.01
CA ASN A 7 9.68 -14.40 -7.94
C ASN A 7 10.45 -13.28 -8.64
N CYS A 8 9.91 -12.06 -8.70
CA CYS A 8 10.55 -10.94 -9.40
C CYS A 8 10.80 -9.76 -8.45
N LEU A 9 9.74 -9.12 -7.94
CA LEU A 9 9.87 -7.85 -7.23
C LEU A 9 10.67 -7.98 -5.92
N ARG A 10 10.43 -9.04 -5.14
CA ARG A 10 11.14 -9.26 -3.88
C ARG A 10 12.65 -9.35 -4.10
N SER A 11 13.09 -10.17 -5.05
CA SER A 11 14.51 -10.33 -5.38
C SER A 11 15.12 -9.01 -5.82
N LEU A 12 14.45 -8.26 -6.71
CA LEU A 12 14.94 -6.98 -7.19
C LEU A 12 15.05 -5.90 -6.11
N LEU A 13 14.09 -5.86 -5.17
CA LEU A 13 14.11 -4.92 -4.04
C LEU A 13 15.20 -5.29 -3.03
N PHE A 14 15.44 -6.58 -2.80
CA PHE A 14 16.40 -7.04 -1.78
C PHE A 14 17.87 -6.94 -2.24
N LEU A 15 18.11 -6.69 -3.53
CA LEU A 15 19.43 -6.34 -4.07
C LEU A 15 19.80 -4.87 -3.84
N GLN A 16 18.90 -4.06 -3.29
CA GLN A 16 19.09 -2.63 -3.07
C GLN A 16 19.35 -2.37 -1.58
N GLU A 17 19.99 -1.23 -1.29
CA GLU A 17 20.02 -0.71 0.07
C GLU A 17 18.57 -0.44 0.55
N SER A 18 18.30 -0.72 1.82
CA SER A 18 16.96 -0.74 2.40
C SER A 18 16.22 0.59 2.24
N GLU A 19 16.86 1.70 2.60
CA GLU A 19 16.27 3.03 2.52
C GLU A 19 16.08 3.47 1.06
N ALA A 20 17.01 3.12 0.17
CA ALA A 20 16.88 3.36 -1.26
C ALA A 20 15.72 2.55 -1.89
N ALA A 21 15.49 1.31 -1.44
CA ALA A 21 14.35 0.51 -1.87
C ALA A 21 13.03 1.10 -1.37
N HIS A 22 12.99 1.47 -0.08
CA HIS A 22 11.85 2.13 0.55
C HIS A 22 11.44 3.40 -0.20
N ASN A 23 12.39 4.32 -0.43
CA ASN A 23 12.13 5.57 -1.14
C ASN A 23 11.68 5.36 -2.58
N ARG A 24 12.19 4.32 -3.27
CA ARG A 24 11.75 3.96 -4.62
C ARG A 24 10.30 3.45 -4.63
N VAL A 25 9.94 2.58 -3.70
CA VAL A 25 8.56 2.08 -3.56
C VAL A 25 7.62 3.24 -3.24
N LEU A 26 7.97 4.10 -2.27
CA LEU A 26 7.14 5.24 -1.88
C LEU A 26 6.96 6.24 -3.02
N LYS A 27 8.02 6.52 -3.79
CA LYS A 27 7.94 7.35 -5.00
C LYS A 27 7.04 6.72 -6.06
N GLY A 28 7.15 5.42 -6.28
CA GLY A 28 6.30 4.68 -7.22
C GLY A 28 4.83 4.75 -6.84
N LEU A 29 4.51 4.53 -5.56
CA LEU A 29 3.15 4.64 -5.04
C LEU A 29 2.63 6.08 -5.12
N SER A 30 3.45 7.08 -4.79
CA SER A 30 3.06 8.49 -4.91
C SER A 30 2.75 8.90 -6.35
N LEU A 31 3.53 8.40 -7.32
CA LEU A 31 3.23 8.60 -8.74
C LEU A 31 1.94 7.88 -9.15
N ALA A 32 1.73 6.66 -8.67
CA ALA A 32 0.51 5.91 -8.95
C ALA A 32 -0.75 6.58 -8.35
N SER A 33 -0.65 7.16 -7.15
CA SER A 33 -1.73 7.93 -6.53
C SER A 33 -2.21 9.11 -7.38
N LYS A 34 -1.36 9.65 -8.26
CA LYS A 34 -1.70 10.79 -9.13
C LYS A 34 -2.44 10.38 -10.40
N VAL A 35 -2.53 9.08 -10.70
CA VAL A 35 -3.23 8.56 -11.88
C VAL A 35 -4.51 7.88 -11.40
N PRO A 36 -5.70 8.50 -11.53
CA PRO A 36 -6.94 8.03 -10.89
C PRO A 36 -7.33 6.57 -11.18
N MET A 37 -6.93 6.05 -12.35
CA MET A 37 -7.22 4.68 -12.76
C MET A 37 -6.43 3.63 -11.97
N LEU A 38 -5.20 3.95 -11.54
CA LEU A 38 -4.32 2.97 -10.88
C LEU A 38 -4.80 2.57 -9.48
N PRO A 39 -5.22 3.50 -8.59
CA PRO A 39 -5.85 3.14 -7.32
C PRO A 39 -7.16 2.35 -7.50
N MET A 40 -7.94 2.61 -8.56
CA MET A 40 -9.15 1.84 -8.81
C MET A 40 -8.86 0.39 -9.21
N LEU A 41 -7.83 0.17 -10.03
CA LEU A 41 -7.40 -1.17 -10.43
C LEU A 41 -6.77 -1.95 -9.28
N SER A 42 -6.08 -1.27 -8.35
CA SER A 42 -5.47 -1.95 -7.21
C SER A 42 -6.50 -2.52 -6.23
N ASP A 43 -7.65 -1.86 -6.08
CA ASP A 43 -8.75 -2.32 -5.22
C ASP A 43 -9.27 -3.70 -5.65
N GLY A 44 -9.42 -3.94 -6.96
CA GLY A 44 -9.84 -5.25 -7.47
C GLY A 44 -8.83 -6.38 -7.28
N LEU A 45 -7.55 -6.06 -7.07
CA LEU A 45 -6.48 -7.05 -6.92
C LEU A 45 -6.07 -7.27 -5.46
N TYR A 46 -6.16 -6.21 -4.64
CA TYR A 46 -5.59 -6.15 -3.29
C TYR A 46 -6.58 -5.63 -2.26
N GLY A 47 -7.82 -5.29 -2.65
CA GLY A 47 -8.86 -4.85 -1.73
C GLY A 47 -9.09 -5.85 -0.59
N ALA A 48 -9.43 -5.32 0.57
CA ALA A 48 -9.71 -6.11 1.76
C ALA A 48 -11.19 -6.52 1.82
N PRO A 49 -11.51 -7.67 2.46
CA PRO A 49 -12.89 -7.98 2.80
C PRO A 49 -13.46 -6.93 3.76
N ASN A 50 -14.74 -6.60 3.59
CA ASN A 50 -15.44 -5.68 4.49
C ASN A 50 -15.65 -6.37 5.85
N LEU A 51 -14.87 -5.96 6.85
CA LEU A 51 -14.88 -6.52 8.21
C LEU A 51 -14.87 -5.34 9.21
N PRO A 52 -15.97 -4.58 9.30
CA PRO A 52 -15.96 -3.29 9.95
C PRO A 52 -15.72 -3.44 11.46
N VAL A 53 -14.91 -2.53 12.00
CA VAL A 53 -14.63 -2.43 13.44
C VAL A 53 -14.84 -1.00 13.93
N GLU A 54 -15.37 -0.86 15.14
CA GLU A 54 -15.56 0.44 15.79
C GLU A 54 -14.64 0.57 16.99
N ILE A 55 -13.82 1.62 17.00
CA ILE A 55 -12.84 1.89 18.06
C ILE A 55 -12.80 3.40 18.27
N ALA A 56 -12.89 3.84 19.52
CA ALA A 56 -12.82 5.26 19.90
C ALA A 56 -13.80 6.18 19.13
N GLY A 57 -14.98 5.68 18.74
CA GLY A 57 -15.99 6.42 17.98
C GLY A 57 -15.73 6.52 16.47
N LEU A 58 -14.66 5.88 15.97
CA LEU A 58 -14.36 5.77 14.55
C LEU A 58 -14.77 4.40 14.01
N ARG A 59 -15.26 4.37 12.77
CA ARG A 59 -15.59 3.14 12.05
C ARG A 59 -14.54 2.88 10.96
N PHE A 60 -13.83 1.77 11.10
CA PHE A 60 -12.86 1.31 10.10
C PHE A 60 -13.48 0.21 9.23
N PRO A 61 -13.19 0.17 7.92
CA PRO A 61 -13.78 -0.83 7.01
C PRO A 61 -13.23 -2.25 7.25
N ASN A 62 -12.04 -2.35 7.83
CA ASN A 62 -11.38 -3.60 8.18
C ASN A 62 -10.41 -3.35 9.36
N PRO A 63 -9.93 -4.39 10.08
CA PRO A 63 -9.08 -4.24 11.26
C PRO A 63 -7.57 -4.13 10.95
N VAL A 64 -7.15 -4.11 9.68
CA VAL A 64 -5.74 -4.08 9.26
C VAL A 64 -5.33 -2.66 8.92
N GLY A 65 -4.44 -2.07 9.74
CA GLY A 65 -3.90 -0.74 9.49
C GLY A 65 -2.47 -0.76 8.96
N LEU A 66 -2.09 0.30 8.23
CA LEU A 66 -0.70 0.57 7.88
C LEU A 66 0.00 1.26 9.07
N ALA A 67 1.08 0.68 9.57
CA ALA A 67 1.81 1.23 10.70
C ALA A 67 2.52 2.57 10.36
N ALA A 68 2.70 3.40 11.38
CA ALA A 68 3.46 4.65 11.27
C ALA A 68 4.90 4.38 10.82
N GLY A 69 5.51 5.37 10.15
CA GLY A 69 6.87 5.29 9.65
C GLY A 69 7.00 4.76 8.22
N MET A 70 5.96 4.10 7.66
CA MET A 70 5.95 3.71 6.24
C MET A 70 5.81 4.92 5.30
N ASP A 71 4.80 5.77 5.51
CA ASP A 71 4.58 6.98 4.71
C ASP A 71 4.63 8.21 5.61
N LYS A 72 5.85 8.65 5.91
CA LYS A 72 6.11 9.74 6.87
C LYS A 72 5.57 11.11 6.40
N SER A 73 5.35 11.26 5.09
CA SER A 73 4.99 12.53 4.47
C SER A 73 3.62 12.50 3.78
N ALA A 74 2.84 11.43 4.00
CA ALA A 74 1.51 11.21 3.43
C ALA A 74 1.47 11.35 1.89
N VAL A 75 2.54 10.91 1.20
CA VAL A 75 2.69 11.13 -0.26
C VAL A 75 1.97 10.09 -1.11
N ALA A 76 1.50 8.99 -0.50
CA ALA A 76 0.90 7.85 -1.19
C ALA A 76 -0.43 7.38 -0.57
N VAL A 77 -1.07 8.19 0.29
CA VAL A 77 -2.33 7.86 1.01
C VAL A 77 -3.40 7.21 0.12
N PRO A 78 -3.72 7.74 -1.09
CA PRO A 78 -4.76 7.14 -1.93
C PRO A 78 -4.45 5.72 -2.39
N MET A 79 -3.16 5.35 -2.48
CA MET A 79 -2.80 3.98 -2.82
C MET A 79 -2.92 3.04 -1.63
N TRP A 80 -2.59 3.48 -0.42
CA TRP A 80 -2.66 2.62 0.77
C TRP A 80 -4.08 2.14 1.05
N GLU A 81 -5.06 3.05 0.98
CA GLU A 81 -6.49 2.70 1.09
C GLU A 81 -6.88 1.61 0.08
N ARG A 82 -6.44 1.77 -1.17
CA ARG A 82 -6.76 0.84 -2.27
C ARG A 82 -5.91 -0.43 -2.30
N LEU A 83 -4.99 -0.59 -1.35
CA LEU A 83 -4.22 -1.81 -1.12
C LEU A 83 -4.80 -2.63 0.04
N GLY A 84 -5.95 -2.22 0.59
CA GLY A 84 -6.69 -2.98 1.59
C GLY A 84 -6.39 -2.60 3.04
N PHE A 85 -5.87 -1.39 3.28
CA PHE A 85 -5.75 -0.82 4.63
C PHE A 85 -6.95 0.08 4.95
#